data_AF-A0A9E0KNR0-F1
#
_entry.id   AF-A0A9E0KNR0-F1
#
_cell.length_a   1.000
_cell.length_b   1.000
_cell.length_c   1.000
_cell.angle_alpha   90.00
_cell.angle_beta   90.00
_cell.angle_gamma   90.00
#
_symmetry.space_group_name_H-M   'P 1'
#
loop_
_entity.id
_entity.type
_entity.pdbx_description
1 polymer ?
#
loop_
_entity_poly.entity_id
_entity_poly.type
_entity_poly.pdbx_seq_one_letter_code
_entity_poly.pdbx_strand_id
1 'polypeptide(L)'
;PDIVLKNLFFSEPKGSVQKPDVMDIDPRQIERGRDFMKENAAVLSAVEQRFGASPRIITAILIIESRLGTYPMPYNVVNAYANLAFVLDPAYWKEIQNRYADAYPQIRDDATSARAKRKAKWAVRELYHLSRIADHLEIDPLSISGSFAGAMGPAQFIPSSFWIFGMDGDGDGLADPSNMTDAKFSMGHYLRKFGWKEETSVEQKRRAIWHYNRSRVYVNTVMMLYEQLGH
;
A
#
# COMPACT_ATOMS: atom_id res chain seq x y z
N PRO A 1 1.65 -20.97 0.26
CA PRO A 1 1.11 -21.15 1.63
C PRO A 1 1.68 -20.15 2.66
N ASP A 2 3.00 -19.90 2.70
CA ASP A 2 3.63 -18.99 3.70
C ASP A 2 3.05 -17.56 3.68
N ILE A 3 2.61 -17.09 2.51
CA ILE A 3 1.94 -15.79 2.34
C ILE A 3 0.68 -15.69 3.22
N VAL A 4 -0.03 -16.80 3.45
CA VAL A 4 -1.19 -16.84 4.35
C VAL A 4 -0.75 -16.45 5.76
N LEU A 5 0.34 -17.05 6.28
CA LEU A 5 0.86 -16.70 7.60
C LEU A 5 1.33 -15.25 7.70
N LYS A 6 2.06 -14.77 6.69
CA LYS A 6 2.48 -13.35 6.62
C LYS A 6 1.27 -12.41 6.76
N ASN A 7 0.18 -12.73 6.07
CA ASN A 7 -1.05 -11.94 6.12
C ASN A 7 -1.87 -12.11 7.40
N LEU A 8 -1.78 -13.25 8.09
CA LEU A 8 -2.51 -13.48 9.35
C LEU A 8 -1.79 -12.91 10.56
N PHE A 9 -0.47 -13.11 10.64
CA PHE A 9 0.29 -12.90 11.87
C PHE A 9 1.35 -11.81 11.78
N PHE A 10 1.87 -11.48 10.60
CA PHE A 10 2.91 -10.46 10.47
C PHE A 10 2.36 -9.06 10.20
N SER A 11 1.03 -8.93 10.09
CA SER A 11 0.35 -7.64 10.08
C SER A 11 0.37 -6.90 11.43
N GLU A 12 0.79 -7.53 12.52
CA GLU A 12 1.08 -6.85 13.81
C GLU A 12 2.20 -7.57 14.58
N PRO A 13 3.22 -6.87 15.14
CA PRO A 13 4.21 -7.50 16.00
C PRO A 13 3.58 -7.98 17.32
N LYS A 14 4.05 -9.14 17.80
CA LYS A 14 3.87 -9.63 19.19
C LYS A 14 4.16 -8.49 20.18
N GLY A 15 3.39 -8.45 21.26
CA GLY A 15 3.51 -7.44 22.30
C GLY A 15 4.90 -7.36 22.93
N SER A 16 5.13 -6.21 23.58
CA SER A 16 6.26 -5.85 24.45
C SER A 16 7.58 -5.37 23.82
N VAL A 17 7.53 -4.22 23.15
CA VAL A 17 8.45 -3.08 23.37
C VAL A 17 7.60 -1.81 23.17
N GLN A 18 7.84 -0.73 23.92
CA GLN A 18 7.21 0.57 23.64
C GLN A 18 7.51 0.91 22.17
N LYS A 19 6.50 0.83 21.31
CA LYS A 19 6.68 1.06 19.87
C LYS A 19 7.16 2.51 19.69
N PRO A 20 8.18 2.76 18.86
CA PRO A 20 8.61 4.12 18.61
C PRO A 20 7.46 4.91 17.99
N ASP A 21 7.37 6.20 18.31
CA ASP A 21 6.30 7.05 17.78
C ASP A 21 6.42 7.30 16.27
N VAL A 22 7.61 7.10 15.69
CA VAL A 22 7.92 7.17 14.26
C VAL A 22 8.72 5.93 13.83
N MET A 23 8.72 5.61 12.53
CA MET A 23 9.61 4.61 11.95
C MET A 23 11.04 5.15 11.90
N ASP A 24 12.01 4.25 11.97
CA ASP A 24 13.41 4.59 11.70
C ASP A 24 13.60 4.81 10.19
N ILE A 25 14.01 6.02 9.80
CA ILE A 25 14.22 6.43 8.42
C ILE A 25 15.67 6.85 8.24
N ASP A 26 16.36 6.18 7.31
CA ASP A 26 17.72 6.55 6.90
C ASP A 26 17.72 8.00 6.38
N PRO A 27 18.53 8.92 6.96
CA PRO A 27 18.60 10.32 6.53
C PRO A 27 18.86 10.50 5.04
N ARG A 28 19.57 9.55 4.40
CA ARG A 28 19.81 9.57 2.95
C ARG A 28 18.53 9.47 2.13
N GLN A 29 17.46 8.87 2.66
CA GLN A 29 16.15 8.84 2.01
C GLN A 29 15.48 10.22 1.99
N ILE A 30 15.73 11.05 3.01
CA ILE A 30 15.20 12.42 3.06
C ILE A 30 15.92 13.28 2.01
N GLU A 31 17.24 13.16 1.91
CA GLU A 31 18.04 13.82 0.87
C GLU A 31 17.58 13.40 -0.53
N ARG A 32 17.47 12.09 -0.78
CA ARG A 32 16.91 11.57 -2.03
C ARG A 32 15.48 12.06 -2.29
N GLY A 33 14.67 12.24 -1.25
CA GLY A 33 13.34 12.82 -1.38
C GLY A 33 13.37 14.25 -1.90
N ARG A 34 14.30 15.07 -1.42
CA ARG A 34 14.48 16.45 -1.93
C ARG A 34 14.90 16.46 -3.38
N ASP A 35 15.81 15.57 -3.78
CA ASP A 35 16.24 15.47 -5.17
C ASP A 35 15.13 14.92 -6.07
N PHE A 36 14.38 13.92 -5.60
CA PHE A 36 13.20 13.41 -6.28
C PHE A 36 12.16 14.51 -6.54
N MET A 37 11.92 15.41 -5.58
CA MET A 37 11.02 16.55 -5.79
C MET A 37 11.53 17.50 -6.88
N LYS A 38 12.84 17.76 -6.97
CA LYS A 38 13.43 18.59 -8.03
C LYS A 38 13.31 17.91 -9.39
N GLU A 39 13.68 16.64 -9.48
CA GLU A 39 13.63 15.84 -10.71
C GLU A 39 12.19 15.69 -11.24
N ASN A 40 11.21 15.66 -10.35
CA ASN A 40 9.80 15.46 -10.68
C ASN A 40 8.95 16.73 -10.52
N ALA A 41 9.59 17.91 -10.48
CA ALA A 41 8.93 19.17 -10.13
C ALA A 41 7.71 19.48 -10.99
N ALA A 42 7.79 19.27 -12.31
CA ALA A 42 6.68 19.51 -13.22
C ALA A 42 5.46 18.63 -12.90
N VAL A 43 5.67 17.31 -12.74
CA VAL A 43 4.61 16.35 -12.42
C VAL A 43 4.02 16.62 -11.05
N LEU A 44 4.86 16.84 -10.03
CA LEU A 44 4.39 17.10 -8.66
C LEU A 44 3.65 18.43 -8.56
N SER A 45 4.05 19.46 -9.31
CA SER A 45 3.30 20.72 -9.40
C SER A 45 1.93 20.50 -10.05
N ALA A 46 1.83 19.68 -11.10
CA ALA A 46 0.54 19.34 -11.70
C ALA A 46 -0.38 18.57 -10.72
N VAL A 47 0.18 17.64 -9.94
CA VAL A 47 -0.55 16.94 -8.87
C VAL A 47 -1.05 17.93 -7.80
N GLU A 48 -0.20 18.87 -7.37
CA GLU A 48 -0.57 19.89 -6.40
C GLU A 48 -1.68 20.81 -6.92
N GLN A 49 -1.55 21.32 -8.14
CA GLN A 49 -2.57 22.18 -8.75
C GLN A 49 -3.92 21.48 -8.89
N ARG A 50 -3.91 20.18 -9.24
CA ARG A 50 -5.14 19.41 -9.47
C ARG A 50 -5.79 18.92 -8.19
N PHE A 51 -5.00 18.56 -7.18
CA PHE A 51 -5.48 17.83 -6.01
C PHE A 51 -5.28 18.55 -4.66
N GLY A 52 -4.46 19.60 -4.62
CA GLY A 52 -4.05 20.27 -3.38
C GLY A 52 -3.08 19.46 -2.53
N ALA A 53 -2.46 18.41 -3.09
CA ALA A 53 -1.44 17.60 -2.43
C ALA A 53 -0.05 18.06 -2.88
N SER A 54 0.70 18.71 -2.01
CA SER A 54 2.03 19.24 -2.33
C SER A 54 3.04 18.15 -2.73
N PRO A 55 4.13 18.53 -3.43
CA PRO A 55 5.27 17.65 -3.67
C PRO A 55 5.75 16.91 -2.41
N ARG A 56 5.68 17.58 -1.25
CA ARG A 56 6.14 17.07 0.05
C ARG A 56 5.34 15.86 0.51
N ILE A 57 4.01 15.94 0.50
CA ILE A 57 3.18 14.84 1.01
C ILE A 57 3.26 13.61 0.09
N ILE A 58 3.29 13.81 -1.22
CA ILE A 58 3.45 12.73 -2.19
C ILE A 58 4.80 12.04 -1.99
N THR A 59 5.88 12.81 -1.85
CA THR A 59 7.24 12.29 -1.63
C THR A 59 7.37 11.59 -0.28
N ALA A 60 6.82 12.17 0.80
CA ALA A 60 6.85 11.57 2.13
C ALA A 60 6.19 10.18 2.17
N ILE A 61 5.05 10.02 1.50
CA ILE A 61 4.39 8.72 1.38
C ILE A 61 5.23 7.77 0.52
N LEU A 62 5.75 8.20 -0.65
CA LEU A 62 6.58 7.36 -1.52
C LEU A 62 7.88 6.87 -0.86
N ILE A 63 8.49 7.66 0.03
CA ILE A 63 9.66 7.21 0.83
C ILE A 63 9.29 5.97 1.64
N ILE A 64 8.15 6.00 2.32
CA ILE A 64 7.70 4.91 3.20
C ILE A 64 7.20 3.71 2.39
N GLU A 65 6.39 3.96 1.36
CA GLU A 65 5.71 2.90 0.61
C GLU A 65 6.66 2.12 -0.31
N SER A 66 7.63 2.79 -0.94
CA SER A 66 8.46 2.14 -1.96
C SER A 66 9.89 2.64 -2.05
N ARG A 67 10.38 3.44 -1.09
CA ARG A 67 11.69 4.11 -1.20
C ARG A 67 11.82 4.83 -2.54
N LEU A 68 10.80 5.64 -2.86
CA LEU A 68 10.71 6.39 -4.12
C LEU A 68 10.73 5.47 -5.36
N GLY A 69 10.05 4.33 -5.28
CA GLY A 69 9.96 3.34 -6.37
C GLY A 69 11.11 2.34 -6.46
N THR A 70 12.10 2.38 -5.56
CA THR A 70 13.27 1.48 -5.61
C THR A 70 13.13 0.20 -4.77
N TYR A 71 12.08 0.09 -3.96
CA TYR A 71 11.80 -1.11 -3.19
C TYR A 71 11.35 -2.26 -4.12
N PRO A 72 11.97 -3.44 -4.03
CA PRO A 72 11.62 -4.56 -4.92
C PRO A 72 10.22 -5.10 -4.61
N MET A 73 9.50 -5.46 -5.66
CA MET A 73 8.14 -6.00 -5.60
C MET A 73 8.11 -7.44 -6.14
N PRO A 74 8.70 -8.42 -5.42
CA PRO A 74 9.00 -9.72 -6.00
C PRO A 74 7.82 -10.69 -6.04
N TYR A 75 6.66 -10.31 -5.49
CA TYR A 75 5.53 -11.22 -5.36
C TYR A 75 4.56 -11.02 -6.52
N ASN A 76 4.22 -12.11 -7.20
CA ASN A 76 3.08 -12.10 -8.12
C ASN A 76 1.77 -11.84 -7.33
N VAL A 77 1.00 -10.84 -7.75
CA VAL A 77 -0.16 -10.34 -6.98
C VAL A 77 -1.33 -11.34 -7.01
N VAL A 78 -1.54 -12.02 -8.14
CA VAL A 78 -2.52 -13.11 -8.25
C VAL A 78 -2.22 -14.19 -7.22
N ASN A 79 -0.97 -14.64 -7.11
CA ASN A 79 -0.54 -15.65 -6.16
C ASN A 79 -0.72 -15.20 -4.72
N ALA A 80 -0.43 -13.92 -4.42
CA ALA A 80 -0.63 -13.36 -3.08
C ALA A 80 -2.09 -13.47 -2.62
N TYR A 81 -3.04 -13.08 -3.47
CA TYR A 81 -4.46 -13.14 -3.14
C TYR A 81 -5.07 -14.53 -3.32
N ALA A 82 -4.65 -15.33 -4.32
CA ALA A 82 -5.14 -16.69 -4.54
C ALA A 82 -4.84 -17.60 -3.33
N ASN A 83 -3.63 -17.50 -2.76
CA ASN A 83 -3.27 -18.24 -1.56
C ASN A 83 -4.19 -17.90 -0.37
N LEU A 84 -4.64 -16.63 -0.27
CA LEU A 84 -5.60 -16.22 0.76
C LEU A 84 -7.02 -16.68 0.43
N ALA A 85 -7.44 -16.58 -0.83
CA ALA A 85 -8.76 -16.99 -1.28
C ALA A 85 -8.99 -18.50 -1.07
N PHE A 86 -7.98 -19.34 -1.31
CA PHE A 86 -8.07 -20.78 -1.09
C PHE A 86 -8.31 -21.17 0.38
N VAL A 87 -8.11 -20.28 1.35
CA VAL A 87 -8.51 -20.54 2.75
C VAL A 87 -10.04 -20.72 2.89
N LEU A 88 -10.84 -20.34 1.89
CA LEU A 88 -12.27 -20.69 1.85
C LEU A 88 -12.52 -22.19 1.66
N ASP A 89 -11.57 -22.93 1.08
CA ASP A 89 -11.62 -24.39 1.02
C ASP A 89 -11.21 -24.97 2.39
N PRO A 90 -12.12 -25.70 3.09
CA PRO A 90 -11.82 -26.32 4.37
C PRO A 90 -10.64 -27.30 4.33
N ALA A 91 -10.43 -28.00 3.21
CA ALA A 91 -9.35 -28.96 3.07
C ALA A 91 -7.99 -28.25 3.04
N TYR A 92 -7.88 -27.20 2.21
CA TYR A 92 -6.68 -26.37 2.15
C TYR A 92 -6.42 -25.66 3.49
N TRP A 93 -7.45 -25.11 4.15
CA TRP A 93 -7.27 -24.48 5.47
C TRP A 93 -6.75 -25.47 6.52
N LYS A 94 -7.28 -26.70 6.54
CA LYS A 94 -6.80 -27.76 7.43
C LYS A 94 -5.35 -28.14 7.14
N GLU A 95 -4.94 -28.19 5.87
CA GLU A 95 -3.55 -28.41 5.48
C GLU A 95 -2.63 -27.31 6.05
N ILE A 96 -3.02 -26.04 5.89
CA ILE A 96 -2.28 -24.90 6.45
C ILE A 96 -2.17 -25.02 7.97
N GLN A 97 -3.28 -25.30 8.65
CA GLN A 97 -3.27 -25.47 10.11
C GLN A 97 -2.33 -26.60 10.54
N ASN A 98 -2.35 -27.75 9.85
CA ASN A 98 -1.47 -28.86 10.18
C ASN A 98 0.00 -28.54 9.93
N ARG A 99 0.32 -27.87 8.83
CA ARG A 99 1.70 -27.51 8.47
C ARG A 99 2.33 -26.54 9.48
N TYR A 100 1.55 -25.64 10.05
CA TYR A 100 2.09 -24.53 10.85
C TYR A 100 1.64 -24.53 12.32
N ALA A 101 0.94 -25.56 12.79
CA ALA A 101 0.46 -25.64 14.18
C ALA A 101 1.60 -25.51 15.21
N ASP A 102 2.77 -26.09 14.93
CA ASP A 102 3.88 -26.08 15.89
C ASP A 102 4.49 -24.68 16.04
N ALA A 103 4.66 -23.96 14.92
CA ALA A 103 5.21 -22.60 14.91
C ALA A 103 4.17 -21.52 15.28
N TYR A 104 2.90 -21.77 14.98
CA TYR A 104 1.77 -20.87 15.23
C TYR A 104 0.60 -21.62 15.87
N PRO A 105 0.68 -22.01 17.16
CA PRO A 105 -0.38 -22.78 17.82
C PRO A 105 -1.76 -22.10 17.75
N GLN A 106 -1.78 -20.76 17.76
CA GLN A 106 -3.00 -19.95 17.63
C GLN A 106 -3.69 -20.11 16.26
N ILE A 107 -3.07 -20.72 15.25
CA ILE A 107 -3.69 -20.94 13.93
C ILE A 107 -4.96 -21.82 14.00
N ARG A 108 -5.11 -22.58 15.10
CA ARG A 108 -6.26 -23.44 15.36
C ARG A 108 -7.36 -22.76 16.17
N ASP A 109 -7.15 -21.55 16.67
CA ASP A 109 -8.18 -20.85 17.44
C ASP A 109 -9.30 -20.30 16.54
N ASP A 110 -10.47 -20.09 17.13
CA ASP A 110 -11.66 -19.60 16.43
C ASP A 110 -11.46 -18.17 15.91
N ALA A 111 -10.72 -17.35 16.66
CA ALA A 111 -10.46 -15.95 16.31
C ALA A 111 -9.62 -15.82 15.02
N THR A 112 -8.56 -16.63 14.91
CA THR A 112 -7.70 -16.74 13.74
C THR A 112 -8.46 -17.35 12.59
N SER A 113 -9.23 -18.41 12.81
CA SER A 113 -10.08 -19.01 11.77
C SER A 113 -11.10 -18.00 11.22
N ALA A 114 -11.73 -17.21 12.08
CA ALA A 114 -12.64 -16.14 11.67
C ALA A 114 -11.91 -15.01 10.91
N ARG A 115 -10.72 -14.60 11.37
CA ARG A 115 -9.86 -13.63 10.67
C ARG A 115 -9.45 -14.14 9.29
N ALA A 116 -9.06 -15.41 9.19
CA ALA A 116 -8.62 -16.05 7.96
C ALA A 116 -9.76 -16.10 6.93
N LYS A 117 -10.96 -16.51 7.34
CA LYS A 117 -12.15 -16.46 6.49
C LYS A 117 -12.48 -15.04 6.00
N ARG A 118 -12.39 -14.01 6.87
CA ARG A 118 -12.59 -12.61 6.46
C ARG A 118 -11.55 -12.16 5.43
N LYS A 119 -10.27 -12.47 5.66
CA LYS A 119 -9.19 -12.15 4.71
C LYS A 119 -9.35 -12.89 3.39
N ALA A 120 -9.80 -14.14 3.41
CA ALA A 120 -10.05 -14.92 2.21
C ALA A 120 -11.15 -14.32 1.34
N LYS A 121 -12.28 -13.92 1.94
CA LYS A 121 -13.36 -13.20 1.23
C LYS A 121 -12.89 -11.87 0.66
N TRP A 122 -12.11 -11.12 1.43
CA TRP A 122 -11.49 -9.88 0.96
C TRP A 122 -10.57 -10.14 -0.24
N ALA A 123 -9.73 -11.18 -0.18
CA ALA A 123 -8.81 -11.53 -1.27
C ALA A 123 -9.55 -11.90 -2.58
N VAL A 124 -10.70 -12.57 -2.51
CA VAL A 124 -11.55 -12.81 -3.70
C VAL A 124 -11.97 -11.48 -4.34
N ARG A 125 -12.34 -10.48 -3.54
CA ARG A 125 -12.69 -9.15 -4.05
C ARG A 125 -11.49 -8.44 -4.68
N GLU A 126 -10.31 -8.54 -4.06
CA GLU A 126 -9.10 -7.94 -4.64
C GLU A 126 -8.66 -8.65 -5.93
N LEU A 127 -8.83 -9.97 -6.06
CA LEU A 127 -8.63 -10.70 -7.32
C LEU A 127 -9.55 -10.21 -8.44
N TYR A 128 -10.82 -9.95 -8.11
CA TYR A 128 -11.76 -9.36 -9.07
C TYR A 128 -11.23 -8.01 -9.59
N HIS A 129 -10.85 -7.08 -8.70
CA HIS A 129 -10.30 -5.79 -9.13
C HIS A 129 -8.97 -5.92 -9.87
N LEU A 130 -8.11 -6.87 -9.47
CA LEU A 130 -6.85 -7.14 -10.15
C LEU A 130 -7.09 -7.59 -11.59
N SER A 131 -8.06 -8.48 -11.82
CA SER A 131 -8.46 -8.89 -13.17
C SER A 131 -8.93 -7.69 -14.00
N ARG A 132 -9.74 -6.80 -13.40
CA ARG A 132 -10.22 -5.60 -14.10
C ARG A 132 -9.09 -4.62 -14.46
N ILE A 133 -8.06 -4.53 -13.63
CA ILE A 133 -6.86 -3.73 -13.90
C ILE A 133 -6.05 -4.38 -15.02
N ALA A 134 -5.82 -5.69 -14.97
CA ALA A 134 -5.12 -6.41 -16.03
C ALA A 134 -5.83 -6.27 -17.39
N ASP A 135 -7.16 -6.39 -17.41
CA ASP A 135 -7.99 -6.17 -18.60
C ASP A 135 -7.82 -4.74 -19.13
N HIS A 136 -7.83 -3.73 -18.25
CA HIS A 136 -7.68 -2.32 -18.65
C HIS A 136 -6.30 -2.04 -19.25
N LEU A 137 -5.25 -2.65 -18.70
CA LEU A 137 -3.87 -2.52 -19.16
C LEU A 137 -3.53 -3.44 -20.34
N GLU A 138 -4.44 -4.33 -20.74
CA GLU A 138 -4.24 -5.35 -21.78
C GLU A 138 -3.01 -6.26 -21.51
N ILE A 139 -2.80 -6.62 -20.24
CA ILE A 139 -1.68 -7.49 -19.81
C ILE A 139 -2.16 -8.80 -19.20
N ASP A 140 -1.26 -9.78 -19.11
CA ASP A 140 -1.49 -10.99 -18.33
C ASP A 140 -1.59 -10.62 -16.84
N PRO A 141 -2.68 -10.95 -16.11
CA PRO A 141 -2.76 -10.70 -14.67
C PRO A 141 -1.62 -11.38 -13.88
N LEU A 142 -1.00 -12.44 -14.40
CA LEU A 142 0.16 -13.09 -13.81
C LEU A 142 1.48 -12.33 -14.01
N SER A 143 1.53 -11.28 -14.84
CA SER A 143 2.70 -10.41 -14.93
C SER A 143 2.69 -9.30 -13.87
N ILE A 144 1.59 -9.11 -13.14
CA ILE A 144 1.48 -8.05 -12.14
C ILE A 144 2.27 -8.44 -10.88
N SER A 145 3.27 -7.62 -10.58
CA SER A 145 4.16 -7.74 -9.42
C SER A 145 3.74 -6.81 -8.28
N GLY A 146 4.01 -7.23 -7.05
CA GLY A 146 3.46 -6.65 -5.84
C GLY A 146 4.25 -6.94 -4.56
N SER A 147 3.71 -6.44 -3.45
CA SER A 147 4.11 -6.83 -2.11
C SER A 147 3.53 -8.20 -1.76
N PHE A 148 4.01 -8.82 -0.68
CA PHE A 148 3.46 -10.10 -0.20
C PHE A 148 1.97 -10.02 0.20
N ALA A 149 1.46 -8.80 0.44
CA ALA A 149 0.05 -8.54 0.77
C ALA A 149 -0.78 -8.13 -0.46
N GLY A 150 -0.16 -8.08 -1.64
CA GLY A 150 -0.79 -7.76 -2.92
C GLY A 150 -0.94 -6.26 -3.22
N ALA A 151 -0.25 -5.39 -2.46
CA ALA A 151 -0.12 -3.99 -2.84
C ALA A 151 0.73 -3.86 -4.12
N MET A 152 0.39 -2.92 -4.99
CA MET A 152 0.96 -2.77 -6.33
C MET A 152 1.70 -1.43 -6.47
N GLY A 153 2.79 -1.46 -7.24
CA GLY A 153 3.48 -0.27 -7.69
C GLY A 153 4.12 0.61 -6.60
N PRO A 154 4.64 1.79 -6.99
CA PRO A 154 5.32 2.71 -6.07
C PRO A 154 4.43 3.24 -4.95
N ALA A 155 3.13 3.39 -5.21
CA ALA A 155 2.15 3.90 -4.25
C ALA A 155 1.60 2.82 -3.29
N GLN A 156 1.96 1.55 -3.48
CA GLN A 156 1.47 0.40 -2.69
C GLN A 156 -0.07 0.33 -2.61
N PHE A 157 -0.78 0.66 -3.69
CA PHE A 157 -2.23 0.51 -3.71
C PHE A 157 -2.61 -0.98 -3.80
N ILE A 158 -3.56 -1.41 -2.98
CA ILE A 158 -4.27 -2.68 -3.22
C ILE A 158 -5.19 -2.53 -4.46
N PRO A 159 -5.54 -3.63 -5.17
CA PRO A 159 -6.30 -3.56 -6.41
C PRO A 159 -7.59 -2.77 -6.34
N SER A 160 -8.41 -2.95 -5.31
CA SER A 160 -9.66 -2.20 -5.16
C SER A 160 -9.46 -0.69 -4.98
N SER A 161 -8.37 -0.29 -4.32
CA SER A 161 -8.06 1.13 -4.12
C SER A 161 -7.55 1.75 -5.41
N PHE A 162 -6.65 1.06 -6.14
CA PHE A 162 -6.21 1.54 -7.45
C PHE A 162 -7.36 1.58 -8.45
N TRP A 163 -8.27 0.61 -8.43
CA TRP A 163 -9.45 0.63 -9.31
C TRP A 163 -10.36 1.86 -9.09
N ILE A 164 -10.41 2.39 -7.87
CA ILE A 164 -11.26 3.55 -7.53
C ILE A 164 -10.51 4.87 -7.71
N PHE A 165 -9.22 4.90 -7.37
CA PHE A 165 -8.43 6.12 -7.26
C PHE A 165 -7.35 6.28 -8.32
N GLY A 166 -7.03 5.21 -9.05
CA GLY A 166 -6.08 5.18 -10.15
C GLY A 166 -6.41 6.25 -11.17
N MET A 167 -5.38 6.99 -11.60
CA MET A 167 -5.50 8.01 -12.65
C MET A 167 -4.31 7.91 -13.58
N ASP A 168 -4.62 7.93 -14.87
CA ASP A 168 -3.69 8.24 -15.95
C ASP A 168 -3.16 9.67 -15.74
N GLY A 169 -1.88 9.76 -15.41
CA GLY A 169 -1.18 10.99 -15.06
C GLY A 169 -0.28 11.52 -16.17
N ASP A 170 0.16 10.67 -17.11
CA ASP A 170 1.00 11.07 -18.24
C ASP A 170 0.24 11.21 -19.58
N GLY A 171 -1.03 10.81 -19.61
CA GLY A 171 -1.97 11.03 -20.71
C GLY A 171 -1.87 9.98 -21.81
N ASP A 172 -1.33 8.80 -21.53
CA ASP A 172 -1.22 7.71 -22.49
C ASP A 172 -2.53 6.91 -22.69
N GLY A 173 -3.55 7.19 -21.88
CA GLY A 173 -4.87 6.57 -21.90
C GLY A 173 -5.03 5.39 -20.94
N LEU A 174 -3.98 5.02 -20.20
CA LEU A 174 -3.96 3.89 -19.27
C LEU A 174 -3.58 4.36 -17.87
N ALA A 175 -4.34 3.92 -16.86
CA ALA A 175 -3.91 4.07 -15.47
C ALA A 175 -3.12 2.82 -15.05
N ASP A 176 -1.79 2.88 -15.03
CA ASP A 176 -0.90 1.79 -14.62
C ASP A 176 -0.36 2.02 -13.20
N PRO A 177 -0.62 1.12 -12.22
CA PRO A 177 -0.08 1.26 -10.87
C PRO A 177 1.46 1.23 -10.84
N SER A 178 2.11 0.66 -11.85
CA SER A 178 3.57 0.55 -11.95
C SER A 178 4.21 1.81 -12.53
N ASN A 179 3.45 2.64 -13.23
CA ASN A 179 3.89 3.92 -13.75
C ASN A 179 4.03 4.94 -12.60
N MET A 180 5.21 5.56 -12.49
CA MET A 180 5.51 6.50 -11.39
C MET A 180 4.73 7.82 -11.50
N THR A 181 4.37 8.26 -12.71
CA THR A 181 3.54 9.44 -12.92
C THR A 181 2.11 9.18 -12.47
N ASP A 182 1.53 8.05 -12.90
CA ASP A 182 0.19 7.61 -12.49
C ASP A 182 0.11 7.38 -10.99
N ALA A 183 1.14 6.79 -10.39
CA ALA A 183 1.22 6.60 -8.95
C ALA A 183 1.07 7.95 -8.21
N LYS A 184 1.79 9.00 -8.62
CA LYS A 184 1.70 10.33 -7.99
C LYS A 184 0.32 10.96 -8.17
N PHE A 185 -0.27 10.87 -9.37
CA PHE A 185 -1.61 11.39 -9.64
C PHE A 185 -2.68 10.65 -8.83
N SER A 186 -2.58 9.32 -8.77
CA SER A 186 -3.46 8.45 -8.00
C SER A 186 -3.37 8.75 -6.50
N MET A 187 -2.16 8.99 -5.98
CA MET A 187 -1.94 9.42 -4.60
C MET A 187 -2.58 10.78 -4.31
N GLY A 188 -2.40 11.76 -5.21
CA GLY A 188 -3.07 13.07 -5.09
C GLY A 188 -4.59 12.95 -5.08
N HIS A 189 -5.15 12.16 -5.99
CA HIS A 189 -6.58 11.89 -6.05
C HIS A 189 -7.10 11.24 -4.75
N TYR A 190 -6.38 10.24 -4.24
CA TYR A 190 -6.69 9.58 -2.97
C TYR A 190 -6.70 10.56 -1.80
N LEU A 191 -5.63 11.35 -1.64
CA LEU A 191 -5.49 12.31 -0.56
C LEU A 191 -6.60 13.36 -0.59
N ARG A 192 -6.93 13.90 -1.78
CA ARG A 192 -8.05 14.84 -1.95
C ARG A 192 -9.36 14.23 -1.52
N LYS A 193 -9.63 12.96 -1.88
CA LYS A 193 -10.87 12.27 -1.48
C LYS A 193 -11.05 12.22 0.03
N PHE A 194 -9.96 12.04 0.78
CA PHE A 194 -9.97 12.01 2.25
C PHE A 194 -9.72 13.37 2.90
N GLY A 195 -9.82 14.44 2.12
CA GLY A 195 -9.87 15.81 2.60
C GLY A 195 -8.50 16.45 2.87
N TRP A 196 -7.41 15.92 2.28
CA TRP A 196 -6.14 16.64 2.28
C TRP A 196 -6.22 17.86 1.35
N LYS A 197 -5.82 19.02 1.89
CA LYS A 197 -5.25 20.13 1.12
C LYS A 197 -4.17 20.82 1.96
N GLU A 198 -3.27 21.56 1.35
CA GLU A 198 -2.17 22.20 2.08
C GLU A 198 -2.61 23.19 3.16
N GLU A 199 -3.73 23.86 2.94
CA GLU A 199 -4.34 24.82 3.87
C GLU A 199 -5.18 24.17 4.99
N THR A 200 -5.40 22.85 4.94
CA THR A 200 -6.23 22.17 5.96
C THR A 200 -5.51 22.05 7.30
N SER A 201 -6.30 21.91 8.38
CA SER A 201 -5.75 21.75 9.73
C SER A 201 -4.88 20.48 9.84
N VAL A 202 -3.96 20.48 10.79
CA VAL A 202 -3.07 19.33 11.05
C VAL A 202 -3.88 18.06 11.35
N GLU A 203 -5.00 18.17 12.06
CA GLU A 203 -5.89 17.05 12.36
C GLU A 203 -6.49 16.46 11.08
N GLN A 204 -6.91 17.31 10.14
CA GLN A 204 -7.48 16.88 8.87
C GLN A 204 -6.41 16.25 7.96
N LYS A 205 -5.20 16.82 7.92
CA LYS A 205 -4.03 16.23 7.25
C LYS A 205 -3.73 14.82 7.77
N ARG A 206 -3.65 14.68 9.10
CA ARG A 206 -3.41 13.39 9.77
C ARG A 206 -4.52 12.38 9.52
N ARG A 207 -5.77 12.83 9.46
CA ARG A 207 -6.92 11.98 9.11
C ARG A 207 -6.81 11.45 7.68
N ALA A 208 -6.42 12.27 6.71
CA ALA A 208 -6.24 11.83 5.33
C ALA A 208 -5.13 10.75 5.23
N ILE A 209 -4.01 10.94 5.93
CA ILE A 209 -2.92 9.95 5.99
C ILE A 209 -3.37 8.66 6.70
N TRP A 210 -4.17 8.76 7.76
CA TRP A 210 -4.72 7.60 8.47
C TRP A 210 -5.60 6.71 7.57
N HIS A 211 -6.30 7.32 6.61
CA HIS A 211 -7.09 6.55 5.63
C HIS A 211 -6.18 5.73 4.69
N TYR A 212 -5.02 6.28 4.32
CA TYR A 212 -4.00 5.59 3.52
C TYR A 212 -3.46 4.36 4.26
N ASN A 213 -3.08 4.52 5.53
CA ASN A 213 -2.66 3.44 6.40
C ASN A 213 -3.08 3.69 7.84
N ARG A 214 -3.86 2.76 8.41
CA ARG A 214 -4.45 2.85 9.77
C ARG A 214 -3.43 2.54 10.87
N SER A 215 -2.31 3.26 10.86
CA SER A 215 -1.22 3.12 11.82
C SER A 215 -0.79 4.49 12.34
N ARG A 216 -0.79 4.67 13.67
CA ARG A 216 -0.38 5.94 14.28
C ARG A 216 1.09 6.24 13.97
N VAL A 217 1.94 5.22 14.03
CA VAL A 217 3.37 5.32 13.70
C VAL A 217 3.56 5.73 12.25
N TYR A 218 2.77 5.18 11.33
CA TYR A 218 2.80 5.59 9.92
C TYR A 218 2.43 7.07 9.76
N VAL A 219 1.30 7.50 10.34
CA VAL A 219 0.85 8.90 10.27
C VAL A 219 1.91 9.85 10.84
N ASN A 220 2.48 9.52 11.98
CA ASN A 220 3.54 10.31 12.59
C ASN A 220 4.78 10.40 11.69
N THR A 221 5.18 9.29 11.08
CA THR A 221 6.37 9.23 10.20
C THR A 221 6.15 10.06 8.94
N VAL A 222 4.98 9.94 8.30
CA VAL A 222 4.64 10.76 7.12
C VAL A 222 4.66 12.25 7.47
N MET A 223 4.05 12.65 8.60
CA MET A 223 4.06 14.06 9.02
C MET A 223 5.47 14.54 9.33
N MET A 224 6.31 13.74 9.99
CA MET A 224 7.71 14.05 10.25
C MET A 224 8.48 14.28 8.93
N LEU A 225 8.35 13.38 7.97
CA LEU A 225 9.00 13.51 6.66
C LEU A 225 8.49 14.72 5.88
N TYR A 226 7.18 14.96 5.91
CA TYR A 226 6.54 16.11 5.28
C TYR A 226 7.14 17.44 5.79
N GLU A 227 7.39 17.57 7.10
CA GLU A 227 8.07 18.75 7.66
C GLU A 227 9.56 18.79 7.29
N GLN A 228 10.28 17.67 7.38
CA GLN A 228 11.72 17.60 7.13
C GLN A 228 12.12 17.79 5.66
N LEU A 229 11.23 17.47 4.72
CA LEU A 229 11.46 17.69 3.29
C LEU A 229 11.56 19.19 2.95
N GLY A 230 11.08 20.08 3.82
CA GLY A 230 11.21 21.53 3.68
C GLY A 230 10.36 22.09 2.53
N HIS A 231 10.30 23.42 2.42
CA HIS A 231 9.65 24.12 1.31
C HIS A 231 10.50 24.11 0.03
#